data_AF-A0A392TIY5-F1
#
_entry.id   AF-A0A392TIY5-F1
#
_cell.length_a   1.000
_cell.length_b   1.000
_cell.length_c   1.000
_cell.angle_alpha   90.00
_cell.angle_beta   90.00
_cell.angle_gamma   90.00
#
_symmetry.space_group_name_H-M   'P 1'
#
loop_
_entity.id
_entity.type
_entity.pdbx_description
1 polymer ?
#
loop_
_entity_poly.entity_id
_entity_poly.type
_entity_poly.pdbx_seq_one_letter_code
_entity_poly.pdbx_strand_id
1 'polypeptide(L)' 'MKQCTTPEKKQDPGSITITCYIGEAVVKALCDIGSSVNVMPLSLAKTFNLKEPTA' A
#
# COMPACT_ATOMS: atom_id res chain seq x y z
N MET A 1 -6.49 -4.44 44.80
CA MET A 1 -7.30 -4.10 43.61
C MET A 1 -6.35 -3.59 42.54
N LYS A 2 -6.07 -4.36 41.49
CA LYS A 2 -5.19 -3.90 40.42
C LYS A 2 -6.00 -2.96 39.52
N GLN A 3 -5.64 -1.68 39.47
CA GLN A 3 -6.22 -0.77 38.49
C GLN A 3 -5.90 -1.31 37.09
N CYS A 4 -6.95 -1.63 36.33
CA CYS A 4 -6.84 -1.97 34.92
C CYS A 4 -6.71 -0.64 34.15
N THR A 5 -5.49 -0.11 34.06
CA THR A 5 -5.19 1.02 33.18
C THR A 5 -5.41 0.57 31.74
N THR A 6 -6.50 1.03 31.12
CA THR A 6 -6.76 0.76 29.70
C THR A 6 -5.69 1.50 28.88
N PRO A 7 -4.99 0.83 27.94
CA PRO A 7 -4.03 1.51 27.09
C PRO A 7 -4.70 2.64 26.31
N GLU A 8 -4.04 3.79 26.22
CA GLU A 8 -4.52 4.95 25.48
C GLU A 8 -4.66 4.57 23.99
N LYS A 9 -5.86 4.71 23.43
CA LYS A 9 -6.11 4.45 22.01
C LYS A 9 -5.36 5.49 21.17
N LYS A 10 -4.28 5.06 20.52
CA LYS A 10 -3.59 5.88 19.50
C LYS A 10 -4.49 5.94 18.25
N GLN A 11 -4.52 7.09 17.59
CA GLN A 11 -5.15 7.19 16.27
C GLN A 11 -4.40 6.28 15.31
N ASP A 12 -5.15 5.61 14.44
CA ASP A 12 -4.55 4.85 13.35
C ASP A 12 -3.70 5.81 12.51
N PRO A 13 -2.46 5.43 12.13
CA PRO A 13 -1.58 6.27 11.32
C PRO A 13 -2.13 6.55 9.90
N GLY A 14 -3.31 6.02 9.56
CA GLY A 14 -3.91 6.09 8.24
C GLY A 14 -3.28 5.09 7.27
N SER A 15 -3.37 5.40 5.98
CA SER A 15 -2.76 4.62 4.92
C SER A 15 -1.24 4.77 4.92
N ILE A 16 -0.52 3.67 5.14
CA ILE A 16 0.94 3.66 5.02
C ILE A 16 1.29 3.69 3.53
N THR A 17 2.11 4.65 3.11
CA THR A 17 2.62 4.70 1.73
C THR A 17 4.12 4.47 1.74
N ILE A 18 4.59 3.56 0.89
CA ILE A 18 6.01 3.27 0.70
C ILE A 18 6.48 3.76 -0.67
N THR A 19 7.77 4.10 -0.77
CA THR A 19 8.39 4.41 -2.06
C THR A 19 8.85 3.11 -2.71
N CYS A 20 8.42 2.86 -3.94
CA CYS A 20 8.77 1.69 -4.72
C CYS A 20 9.49 2.10 -6.01
N TYR A 21 10.40 1.25 -6.46
CA TYR A 21 11.11 1.42 -7.72
C TYR A 21 10.63 0.35 -8.71
N ILE A 22 10.17 0.77 -9.89
CA ILE A 22 9.73 -0.12 -10.97
C ILE A 22 10.61 0.19 -12.19
N GLY A 23 11.65 -0.61 -12.40
CA GLY A 23 12.73 -0.24 -13.31
C GLY A 23 13.40 1.05 -12.82
N GLU A 24 13.44 2.07 -13.67
CA GLU A 24 13.98 3.41 -13.35
C GLU A 24 12.92 4.36 -12.75
N ALA A 25 11.65 3.98 -12.73
CA ALA A 25 10.59 4.84 -12.23
C ALA A 25 10.42 4.74 -10.71
N VAL A 26 10.14 5.88 -10.09
CA VAL A 26 9.84 5.99 -8.66
C VAL A 26 8.34 6.18 -8.49
N VAL A 27 7.69 5.27 -7.75
CA VAL A 27 6.24 5.31 -7.47
C VAL A 27 5.97 5.28 -5.98
N LYS A 28 4.88 5.91 -5.56
CA LYS A 28 4.36 5.80 -4.19
C LYS A 28 3.28 4.72 -4.19
N ALA A 29 3.50 3.65 -3.42
CA ALA A 29 2.57 2.54 -3.30
C ALA A 29 1.92 2.50 -1.93
N LEU A 30 0.62 2.25 -1.89
CA LEU A 30 -0.09 1.96 -0.64
C LEU A 30 0.39 0.61 -0.10
N CYS A 31 0.85 0.59 1.15
CA CYS A 31 1.23 -0.62 1.86
C CYS A 31 0.01 -1.15 2.62
N ASP A 32 -0.68 -2.10 2.01
CA ASP A 32 -1.73 -2.86 2.67
C ASP A 32 -1.14 -4.16 3.23
N ILE A 33 -0.90 -4.19 4.54
CA ILE A 33 -0.34 -5.35 5.25
C ILE A 33 -1.31 -6.55 5.24
N GLY A 34 -2.61 -6.30 5.01
CA GLY A 34 -3.64 -7.34 4.95
C GLY A 34 -3.75 -8.02 3.58
N SER A 35 -3.13 -7.46 2.54
CA SER A 35 -3.18 -8.02 1.18
C SER A 35 -1.99 -8.94 0.91
N SER A 36 -2.27 -10.10 0.30
CA SER A 36 -1.23 -11.00 -0.23
C SER A 36 -0.78 -10.65 -1.65
N VAL A 37 -1.45 -9.70 -2.30
CA VAL A 37 -1.20 -9.31 -3.70
C VAL A 37 -0.89 -7.83 -3.83
N ASN A 38 -0.02 -7.49 -4.78
CA ASN A 38 0.27 -6.12 -5.15
C ASN A 38 -0.65 -5.70 -6.32
N VAL A 39 -1.32 -4.57 -6.18
CA VAL A 39 -2.20 -4.02 -7.22
C VAL A 39 -1.55 -2.82 -7.89
N MET A 40 -1.54 -2.81 -9.21
CA MET A 40 -1.14 -1.64 -10.01
C MET A 40 -2.37 -1.09 -10.75
N PRO A 41 -2.70 0.21 -10.61
CA PRO A 41 -3.75 0.83 -11.41
C PRO A 41 -3.46 0.70 -12.90
N LEU A 42 -4.49 0.45 -13.71
CA LEU A 42 -4.35 0.34 -15.17
C LEU A 42 -3.76 1.60 -15.81
N SER A 43 -4.09 2.78 -15.28
CA SER A 43 -3.48 4.04 -15.73
C SER A 43 -1.96 4.04 -15.58
N LEU A 44 -1.45 3.52 -14.46
CA LEU A 44 -0.01 3.39 -14.21
C LEU A 44 0.61 2.30 -15.10
N ALA A 45 -0.05 1.14 -15.24
CA ALA A 45 0.39 0.08 -16.14
C ALA A 45 0.55 0.56 -17.60
N LYS A 46 -0.36 1.43 -18.07
CA LYS A 46 -0.29 2.06 -19.40
C LYS A 46 0.92 2.98 -19.55
N THR A 47 1.29 3.75 -18.51
CA THR A 47 2.53 4.56 -18.55
C THR A 47 3.79 3.71 -18.65
N PHE A 48 3.75 2.49 -18.14
CA PHE A 48 4.82 1.51 -18.26
C PHE A 48 4.76 0.67 -19.55
N ASN A 49 3.81 0.94 -20.44
CA ASN A 49 3.58 0.17 -21.67
C ASN A 49 3.41 -1.34 -21.42
N LEU A 50 2.83 -1.71 -20.27
CA LEU A 50 2.51 -3.11 -19.97
C LEU A 50 1.35 -3.57 -20.86
N LYS A 51 1.39 -4.83 -21.29
CA LYS A 51 0.31 -5.43 -22.09
C LYS A 51 -0.96 -5.51 -21.24
N GLU A 52 -2.10 -5.19 -21.86
CA GLU A 52 -3.38 -5.39 -21.21
C GLU A 52 -3.62 -6.89 -20.97
N PRO A 53 -4.26 -7.27 -19.85
CA PRO A 53 -4.63 -8.66 -19.62
C PRO A 53 -5.54 -9.14 -20.76
N THR A 54 -5.11 -10.16 -21.49
CA THR A 54 -6.01 -10.91 -22.37
C THR A 54 -6.87 -11.82 -21.51
N ALA A 55 -8.18 -11.78 -21.76
CA ALA A 55 -9.16 -12.67 -21.12
C ALA A 55 -8.94 -14.14 -21.51
#